data_AF-A0A2E7MUQ6-F1
#
_entry.id   AF-A0A2E7MUQ6-F1
#
_cell.length_a   1.000
_cell.length_b   1.000
_cell.length_c   1.000
_cell.angle_alpha   90.00
_cell.angle_beta   90.00
_cell.angle_gamma   90.00
#
_symmetry.space_group_name_H-M   'P 1'
#
loop_
_entity.id
_entity.type
_entity.pdbx_description
1 polymer ?
#
loop_
_entity_poly.entity_id
_entity_poly.type
_entity_poly.pdbx_seq_one_letter_code
_entity_poly.pdbx_strand_id
1 'polypeptide(L)'
;MKKPFFVLRYFAVLSFGFLGLVGSTTWSASNDSPNSSASLLSAFFGLDNALPFRANLLCLGASGLDGMPVVLSRTIEPDSLQPEDFQIVTKSGVIHSPHCVTLRPAQDPGELRTVLLIGEFGNVDDDPPALVRVVGDIFSDENGSGKRSRVNFRGAQVEVTPLREGPSLVFAEIVPLSEVAKDTRGSACPDEATQIVRVVWNGGVRLLNREELGDFERALYEVTVRTKDSSERRVKPAALGDLGDGDNNHLLCLKTEDVAVSVRFPAGYLADPNLDLNPDTFVKINSANAKSGNESD
;
A
#
# COMPACT_ATOMS: atom_id res chain seq x y z
N MET A 1 43.70 -49.26 -29.61
CA MET A 1 45.13 -48.99 -29.85
C MET A 1 45.31 -47.52 -30.24
N LYS A 2 46.22 -46.84 -29.52
CA LYS A 2 47.00 -45.65 -29.89
C LYS A 2 46.27 -44.34 -30.28
N LYS A 3 46.39 -43.35 -29.38
CA LYS A 3 46.51 -41.92 -29.74
C LYS A 3 47.74 -41.71 -30.64
N PRO A 4 47.82 -40.58 -31.35
CA PRO A 4 48.99 -39.73 -31.13
C PRO A 4 48.67 -38.24 -30.96
N PHE A 5 49.52 -37.62 -30.13
CA PHE A 5 49.81 -36.20 -29.99
C PHE A 5 50.58 -35.65 -31.20
N PHE A 6 50.42 -34.36 -31.54
CA PHE A 6 51.45 -33.35 -31.90
C PHE A 6 50.72 -32.11 -32.48
N VAL A 7 51.16 -30.85 -32.41
CA VAL A 7 52.12 -30.08 -31.63
C VAL A 7 51.77 -28.60 -31.87
N LEU A 8 52.10 -27.77 -30.89
CA LEU A 8 52.01 -26.32 -30.85
C LEU A 8 52.61 -25.63 -32.09
N ARG A 9 51.89 -24.67 -32.69
CA ARG A 9 52.49 -23.62 -33.52
C ARG A 9 52.05 -22.24 -33.00
N TYR A 10 53.03 -21.52 -32.49
CA TYR A 10 53.01 -20.08 -32.26
C TYR A 10 52.80 -19.36 -33.59
N PHE A 11 51.80 -18.47 -33.65
CA PHE A 11 51.80 -17.34 -34.56
C PHE A 11 51.51 -16.08 -33.74
N ALA A 12 52.53 -15.23 -33.65
CA ALA A 12 52.39 -13.85 -33.20
C ALA A 12 51.77 -13.04 -34.34
N VAL A 13 50.66 -12.36 -34.07
CA VAL A 13 50.17 -11.27 -34.93
C VAL A 13 49.64 -10.14 -34.05
N LEU A 14 50.44 -9.06 -34.04
CA LEU A 14 50.11 -7.64 -33.95
C LEU A 14 48.92 -7.20 -33.08
N SER A 15 49.28 -6.58 -31.96
CA SER A 15 48.49 -5.57 -31.26
C SER A 15 47.98 -4.49 -32.22
N PHE A 16 46.66 -4.39 -32.36
CA PHE A 16 45.99 -3.12 -32.62
C PHE A 16 45.33 -2.68 -31.32
N GLY A 17 45.86 -1.60 -30.74
CA GLY A 17 45.26 -0.93 -29.61
C GLY A 17 43.93 -0.34 -30.02
N PHE A 18 42.84 -0.93 -29.53
CA PHE A 18 41.56 -0.25 -29.43
C PHE A 18 41.48 0.32 -28.01
N LEU A 19 41.75 1.62 -27.89
CA LEU A 19 41.50 2.39 -26.68
C LEU A 19 39.97 2.52 -26.55
N GLY A 20 39.31 1.46 -26.10
CA GLY A 20 37.91 1.51 -25.72
C GLY A 20 37.79 2.29 -24.42
N LEU A 21 37.34 3.54 -24.52
CA LEU A 21 36.85 4.29 -23.37
C LEU A 21 35.72 3.46 -22.75
N VAL A 22 35.99 2.74 -21.66
CA VAL A 22 34.96 2.14 -20.83
C VAL A 22 34.34 3.29 -20.07
N GLY A 23 33.31 3.90 -20.65
CA GLY A 23 32.45 4.83 -19.94
C GLY A 23 31.76 4.04 -18.83
N SER A 24 32.24 4.20 -17.61
CA SER A 24 31.56 3.73 -16.40
C SER A 24 30.17 4.37 -16.39
N THR A 25 29.16 3.62 -16.84
CA THR A 25 27.77 4.03 -16.65
C THR A 25 27.48 3.85 -15.17
N THR A 26 27.73 4.89 -14.38
CA THR A 26 27.21 4.97 -13.03
C THR A 26 25.70 4.97 -13.16
N TRP A 27 25.08 3.84 -12.84
CA TRP A 27 23.65 3.78 -12.61
C TRP A 27 23.39 4.64 -11.38
N SER A 28 23.07 5.91 -11.60
CA SER A 28 22.50 6.74 -10.56
C SER A 28 21.16 6.13 -10.24
N ALA A 29 21.08 5.42 -9.10
CA ALA A 29 19.81 5.20 -8.44
C ALA A 29 19.20 6.59 -8.26
N SER A 30 18.15 6.88 -9.01
CA SER A 30 17.35 8.08 -8.82
C SER A 30 16.85 8.04 -7.39
N ASN A 31 17.39 8.91 -6.55
CA ASN A 31 16.83 9.27 -5.25
C ASN A 31 15.57 10.11 -5.49
N ASP A 32 14.62 9.56 -6.24
CA ASP A 32 13.32 10.18 -6.44
C ASP A 32 12.48 9.81 -5.22
N SER A 33 12.26 10.80 -4.35
CA SER A 33 11.23 10.68 -3.33
C SER A 33 9.90 10.42 -4.05
N PRO A 34 9.16 9.32 -3.80
CA PRO A 34 7.95 8.97 -4.56
C PRO A 34 6.75 9.91 -4.38
N ASN A 35 6.96 11.11 -3.83
CA ASN A 35 6.03 11.69 -2.87
C ASN A 35 5.38 13.00 -3.34
N SER A 36 5.42 13.29 -4.64
CA SER A 36 4.76 14.45 -5.24
C SER A 36 3.81 14.11 -6.40
N SER A 37 3.93 12.94 -7.04
CA SER A 37 3.09 12.51 -8.15
C SER A 37 1.84 11.76 -7.66
N ALA A 38 0.70 11.98 -8.32
CA ALA A 38 -0.47 11.13 -8.19
C ALA A 38 -0.13 9.71 -8.67
N SER A 39 -0.26 8.72 -7.81
CA SER A 39 0.05 7.32 -8.12
C SER A 39 -0.84 6.38 -7.35
N LEU A 40 -1.01 5.17 -7.87
CA LEU A 40 -1.61 4.06 -7.14
C LEU A 40 -0.48 3.36 -6.35
N LEU A 41 -0.68 3.18 -5.05
CA LEU A 41 0.27 2.48 -4.18
C LEU A 41 0.07 0.97 -4.22
N SER A 42 -1.17 0.52 -4.38
CA SER A 42 -1.50 -0.90 -4.55
C SER A 42 -2.87 -1.09 -5.19
N ALA A 43 -3.05 -2.24 -5.83
CA ALA A 43 -4.35 -2.82 -6.13
C ALA A 43 -4.27 -4.30 -5.72
N PHE A 44 -5.15 -4.75 -4.84
CA PHE A 44 -5.10 -6.12 -4.33
C PHE A 44 -6.34 -6.89 -4.76
N PHE A 45 -6.16 -8.00 -5.47
CA PHE A 45 -7.25 -8.88 -5.85
C PHE A 45 -7.68 -9.73 -4.65
N GLY A 46 -8.35 -9.13 -3.67
CA GLY A 46 -8.59 -9.73 -2.34
C GLY A 46 -9.82 -10.63 -2.25
N LEU A 47 -10.68 -10.67 -3.26
CA LEU A 47 -11.82 -11.60 -3.37
C LEU A 47 -12.08 -11.93 -4.84
N ASP A 48 -12.17 -13.22 -5.15
CA ASP A 48 -12.50 -13.79 -6.47
C ASP A 48 -13.91 -14.40 -6.40
N ASN A 49 -14.89 -13.75 -7.02
CA ASN A 49 -16.31 -14.07 -7.01
C ASN A 49 -16.89 -14.33 -5.59
N ALA A 50 -16.34 -13.69 -4.57
CA ALA A 50 -16.53 -14.06 -3.17
C ALA A 50 -17.04 -12.93 -2.28
N LEU A 51 -17.46 -11.79 -2.84
CA LEU A 51 -18.12 -10.76 -2.05
C LEU A 51 -19.38 -11.31 -1.36
N PRO A 52 -19.52 -11.13 -0.03
CA PRO A 52 -20.62 -11.71 0.72
C PRO A 52 -21.95 -11.01 0.37
N PHE A 53 -23.07 -11.66 0.67
CA PHE A 53 -24.42 -11.10 0.42
C PHE A 53 -24.61 -9.67 0.95
N ARG A 54 -24.02 -9.35 2.11
CA ARG A 54 -24.05 -8.01 2.73
C ARG A 54 -23.38 -6.92 1.88
N ALA A 55 -22.51 -7.28 0.93
CA ALA A 55 -21.89 -6.33 0.00
C ALA A 55 -22.92 -5.59 -0.87
N ASN A 56 -24.14 -6.15 -1.01
CA ASN A 56 -25.26 -5.46 -1.65
C ASN A 56 -25.65 -4.13 -0.98
N LEU A 57 -25.26 -3.91 0.28
CA LEU A 57 -25.41 -2.62 0.99
C LEU A 57 -24.42 -1.56 0.48
N LEU A 58 -23.28 -1.99 -0.06
CA LEU A 58 -22.28 -1.11 -0.67
C LEU A 58 -22.67 -0.74 -2.10
N CYS A 59 -23.10 -1.74 -2.86
CA CYS A 59 -23.52 -1.64 -4.25
C CYS A 59 -24.50 -2.77 -4.57
N LEU A 60 -25.68 -2.44 -5.10
CA LEU A 60 -26.69 -3.45 -5.44
C LEU A 60 -26.15 -4.38 -6.54
N GLY A 61 -26.18 -5.69 -6.29
CA GLY A 61 -25.63 -6.70 -7.20
C GLY A 61 -24.17 -7.07 -6.93
N ALA A 62 -23.54 -6.51 -5.89
CA ALA A 62 -22.16 -6.82 -5.52
C ALA A 62 -21.92 -8.25 -5.00
N SER A 63 -22.95 -8.92 -4.49
CA SER A 63 -22.81 -10.28 -3.96
C SER A 63 -22.31 -11.25 -5.02
N GLY A 64 -21.24 -11.99 -4.73
CA GLY A 64 -20.63 -12.96 -5.64
C GLY A 64 -19.74 -12.34 -6.72
N LEU A 65 -19.52 -11.02 -6.70
CA LEU A 65 -18.51 -10.34 -7.52
C LEU A 65 -17.15 -10.33 -6.81
N ASP A 66 -16.14 -9.84 -7.53
CA ASP A 66 -14.81 -9.58 -7.01
C ASP A 66 -14.78 -8.33 -6.14
N GLY A 67 -13.85 -8.32 -5.18
CA GLY A 67 -13.52 -7.16 -4.37
C GLY A 67 -12.05 -6.81 -4.51
N MET A 68 -11.76 -5.63 -5.05
CA MET A 68 -10.39 -5.16 -5.27
C MET A 68 -10.17 -3.78 -4.65
N PRO A 69 -9.66 -3.70 -3.41
CA PRO A 69 -9.18 -2.45 -2.84
C PRO A 69 -7.98 -1.90 -3.62
N VAL A 70 -8.04 -0.61 -3.93
CA VAL A 70 -6.99 0.18 -4.59
C VAL A 70 -6.62 1.34 -3.68
N VAL A 71 -5.36 1.39 -3.27
CA VAL A 71 -4.84 2.42 -2.35
C VAL A 71 -4.10 3.48 -3.17
N LEU A 72 -4.52 4.73 -3.05
CA LEU A 72 -3.93 5.88 -3.77
C LEU A 72 -2.82 6.55 -2.97
N SER A 73 -1.96 7.35 -3.60
CA SER A 73 -0.90 8.08 -2.89
C SER A 73 -1.41 9.24 -2.03
N ARG A 74 -2.65 9.69 -2.26
CA ARG A 74 -3.34 10.75 -1.52
C ARG A 74 -4.82 10.39 -1.33
N THR A 75 -5.45 11.02 -0.35
CA THR A 75 -6.90 11.01 -0.21
C THR A 75 -7.54 11.77 -1.39
N ILE A 76 -8.77 11.42 -1.74
CA ILE A 76 -9.47 11.91 -2.92
C ILE A 76 -10.85 12.47 -2.59
N GLU A 77 -11.36 13.30 -3.50
CA GLU A 77 -12.71 13.85 -3.40
C GLU A 77 -13.75 12.79 -3.80
N PRO A 78 -14.67 12.41 -2.89
CA PRO A 78 -15.63 11.32 -3.15
C PRO A 78 -16.54 11.57 -4.35
N ASP A 79 -16.99 12.81 -4.55
CA ASP A 79 -18.02 13.19 -5.51
C ASP A 79 -17.59 12.99 -6.98
N SER A 80 -16.30 12.78 -7.22
CA SER A 80 -15.73 12.58 -8.57
C SER A 80 -15.62 11.11 -8.99
N LEU A 81 -15.80 10.15 -8.08
CA LEU A 81 -15.54 8.74 -8.36
C LEU A 81 -16.65 8.07 -9.16
N GLN A 82 -16.27 7.51 -10.31
CA GLN A 82 -17.13 6.71 -11.17
C GLN A 82 -16.47 5.37 -11.52
N PRO A 83 -17.24 4.29 -11.74
CA PRO A 83 -16.68 3.02 -12.19
C PRO A 83 -15.82 3.14 -13.46
N GLU A 84 -16.24 3.99 -14.39
CA GLU A 84 -15.57 4.22 -15.68
C GLU A 84 -14.20 4.91 -15.54
N ASP A 85 -13.87 5.46 -14.36
CA ASP A 85 -12.56 6.02 -14.11
C ASP A 85 -11.46 4.96 -14.04
N PHE A 86 -11.83 3.69 -13.86
CA PHE A 86 -10.91 2.58 -13.72
C PHE A 86 -11.03 1.56 -14.85
N GLN A 87 -9.88 0.96 -15.20
CA GLN A 87 -9.81 -0.22 -16.04
C GLN A 87 -8.96 -1.27 -15.35
N ILE A 88 -9.44 -2.52 -15.35
CA ILE A 88 -8.70 -3.68 -14.89
C ILE A 88 -8.30 -4.47 -16.13
N VAL A 89 -7.01 -4.76 -16.26
CA VAL A 89 -6.47 -5.54 -17.37
C VAL A 89 -6.03 -6.90 -16.82
N THR A 90 -6.58 -7.97 -17.40
CA THR A 90 -6.19 -9.34 -17.04
C THR A 90 -4.82 -9.71 -17.59
N LYS A 91 -4.30 -10.84 -17.15
CA LYS A 91 -3.03 -11.40 -17.64
C LYS A 91 -3.05 -11.64 -19.16
N SER A 92 -4.17 -12.04 -19.73
CA SER A 92 -4.32 -12.23 -21.18
C SER A 92 -4.59 -10.92 -21.94
N GLY A 93 -4.75 -9.80 -21.23
CA GLY A 93 -4.99 -8.47 -21.81
C GLY A 93 -6.46 -8.11 -22.00
N VAL A 94 -7.41 -8.87 -21.45
CA VAL A 94 -8.83 -8.49 -21.45
C VAL A 94 -9.02 -7.29 -20.54
N ILE A 95 -9.85 -6.34 -20.96
CA ILE A 95 -10.13 -5.11 -20.21
C ILE A 95 -11.53 -5.23 -19.61
N HIS A 96 -11.59 -5.04 -18.29
CA HIS A 96 -12.80 -5.00 -17.50
C HIS A 96 -13.02 -3.60 -16.92
N SER A 97 -14.29 -3.24 -16.75
CA SER A 97 -14.71 -2.06 -15.99
C SER A 97 -15.37 -2.53 -14.69
N PRO A 98 -15.15 -1.83 -13.56
CA PRO A 98 -15.90 -2.09 -12.34
C PRO A 98 -17.41 -1.98 -12.58
N HIS A 99 -18.17 -2.82 -11.89
CA HIS A 99 -19.60 -2.66 -11.71
C HIS A 99 -19.92 -1.47 -10.78
N CYS A 100 -19.10 -1.32 -9.72
CA CYS A 100 -19.22 -0.25 -8.75
C CYS A 100 -17.85 0.16 -8.20
N VAL A 101 -17.77 1.40 -7.71
CA VAL A 101 -16.65 1.91 -6.92
C VAL A 101 -17.16 2.60 -5.66
N THR A 102 -16.44 2.46 -4.56
CA THR A 102 -16.81 3.11 -3.30
C THR A 102 -15.59 3.35 -2.42
N LEU A 103 -15.62 4.43 -1.63
CA LEU A 103 -14.65 4.65 -0.54
C LEU A 103 -15.03 3.88 0.73
N ARG A 104 -16.16 3.17 0.74
CA ARG A 104 -16.55 2.36 1.90
C ARG A 104 -15.78 1.04 1.95
N PRO A 105 -15.42 0.57 3.15
CA PRO A 105 -15.71 1.21 4.45
C PRO A 105 -14.81 2.39 4.84
N ALA A 106 -13.61 2.57 4.26
CA ALA A 106 -12.62 3.61 4.57
C ALA A 106 -13.08 5.07 4.33
N GLN A 107 -13.99 5.56 5.17
CA GLN A 107 -14.64 6.87 5.04
C GLN A 107 -14.32 7.83 6.18
N ASP A 108 -13.55 7.42 7.18
CA ASP A 108 -13.28 8.28 8.30
C ASP A 108 -12.21 9.33 7.90
N PRO A 109 -12.10 10.47 8.62
CA PRO A 109 -11.23 11.57 8.19
C PRO A 109 -9.77 11.15 7.92
N GLY A 110 -9.33 11.40 6.69
CA GLY A 110 -7.99 11.07 6.20
C GLY A 110 -7.82 9.63 5.67
N GLU A 111 -8.89 8.85 5.56
CA GLU A 111 -8.88 7.47 5.04
C GLU A 111 -9.45 7.32 3.64
N LEU A 112 -9.91 8.42 3.03
CA LEU A 112 -10.45 8.52 1.66
C LEU A 112 -9.38 8.28 0.57
N ARG A 113 -8.48 7.34 0.81
CA ARG A 113 -7.35 6.91 -0.01
C ARG A 113 -7.58 5.51 -0.59
N THR A 114 -8.45 4.70 0.03
CA THR A 114 -8.78 3.35 -0.43
C THR A 114 -10.08 3.38 -1.22
N VAL A 115 -10.02 3.07 -2.51
CA VAL A 115 -11.20 2.84 -3.35
C VAL A 115 -11.40 1.34 -3.46
N LEU A 116 -12.56 0.83 -3.05
CA LEU A 116 -12.97 -0.53 -3.32
C LEU A 116 -13.61 -0.60 -4.72
N LEU A 117 -12.95 -1.30 -5.64
CA LEU A 117 -13.52 -1.70 -6.92
C LEU A 117 -14.32 -3.00 -6.73
N ILE A 118 -15.51 -3.04 -7.29
CA ILE A 118 -16.41 -4.20 -7.26
C ILE A 118 -16.80 -4.54 -8.70
N GLY A 119 -16.65 -5.79 -9.13
CA GLY A 119 -16.93 -6.19 -10.51
C GLY A 119 -16.50 -7.61 -10.84
N GLU A 120 -16.49 -7.95 -12.12
CA GLU A 120 -15.87 -9.18 -12.65
C GLU A 120 -14.55 -8.79 -13.30
N PHE A 121 -13.43 -9.26 -12.76
CA PHE A 121 -12.08 -8.82 -13.10
C PHE A 121 -11.18 -9.93 -13.62
N GLY A 122 -11.72 -11.14 -13.78
CA GLY A 122 -10.99 -12.35 -14.14
C GLY A 122 -11.05 -13.38 -13.01
N ASN A 123 -10.40 -14.52 -13.20
CA ASN A 123 -10.40 -15.61 -12.20
C ASN A 123 -8.96 -16.00 -11.83
N VAL A 124 -8.72 -16.31 -10.55
CA VAL A 124 -7.38 -16.59 -10.03
C VAL A 124 -6.65 -17.72 -10.76
N ASP A 125 -7.38 -18.74 -11.23
CA ASP A 125 -6.78 -19.96 -11.80
C ASP A 125 -6.70 -19.96 -13.34
N ASP A 126 -7.37 -19.03 -14.02
CA ASP A 126 -7.43 -18.96 -15.49
C ASP A 126 -6.79 -17.68 -16.04
N ASP A 127 -7.48 -16.56 -15.89
CA ASP A 127 -7.06 -15.25 -16.38
C ASP A 127 -7.19 -14.18 -15.28
N PRO A 128 -6.26 -14.13 -14.31
CA PRO A 128 -6.37 -13.22 -13.18
C PRO A 128 -6.14 -11.77 -13.60
N PRO A 129 -6.69 -10.79 -12.84
CA PRO A 129 -6.35 -9.39 -13.01
C PRO A 129 -4.85 -9.17 -12.79
N ALA A 130 -4.22 -8.38 -13.67
CA ALA A 130 -2.78 -8.14 -13.66
C ALA A 130 -2.41 -6.66 -13.50
N LEU A 131 -3.27 -5.73 -13.93
CA LEU A 131 -3.00 -4.30 -13.88
C LEU A 131 -4.29 -3.50 -13.64
N VAL A 132 -4.21 -2.50 -12.76
CA VAL A 132 -5.25 -1.46 -12.64
C VAL A 132 -4.73 -0.18 -13.28
N ARG A 133 -5.60 0.53 -14.01
CA ARG A 133 -5.35 1.84 -14.60
C ARG A 133 -6.44 2.81 -14.20
N VAL A 134 -6.05 4.06 -13.95
CA VAL A 134 -6.98 5.19 -13.89
C VAL A 134 -7.04 5.83 -15.27
N VAL A 135 -8.20 5.79 -15.91
CA VAL A 135 -8.45 6.37 -17.24
C VAL A 135 -9.30 7.64 -17.19
N GLY A 136 -10.05 7.82 -16.11
CA GLY A 136 -10.84 9.02 -15.83
C GLY A 136 -10.10 10.06 -14.99
N ASP A 137 -10.77 11.16 -14.68
CA ASP A 137 -10.22 12.24 -13.84
C ASP A 137 -10.59 12.02 -12.38
N ILE A 138 -9.64 11.54 -11.58
CA ILE A 138 -9.80 11.43 -10.13
C ILE A 138 -8.87 12.44 -9.49
N PHE A 139 -9.40 13.29 -8.61
CA PHE A 139 -8.61 14.34 -7.97
C PHE A 139 -8.37 14.08 -6.50
N SER A 140 -7.16 14.41 -6.03
CA SER A 140 -6.89 14.45 -4.59
C SER A 140 -7.77 15.50 -3.90
N ASP A 141 -8.14 15.25 -2.65
CA ASP A 141 -8.76 16.29 -1.83
C ASP A 141 -7.77 17.43 -1.49
N GLU A 142 -8.32 18.55 -1.05
CA GLU A 142 -7.54 19.71 -0.59
C GLU A 142 -7.17 19.62 0.90
N ASN A 143 -7.54 18.52 1.59
CA ASN A 143 -7.49 18.40 3.05
C ASN A 143 -6.13 17.93 3.60
N GLY A 144 -5.09 17.85 2.77
CA GLY A 144 -3.73 17.74 3.27
C GLY A 144 -3.36 19.01 4.04
N SER A 145 -2.90 18.87 5.29
CA SER A 145 -2.50 19.95 6.22
C SER A 145 -1.31 20.81 5.78
N GLY A 146 -0.96 20.79 4.50
CA GLY A 146 -0.11 21.76 3.83
C GLY A 146 -0.68 22.03 2.45
N LYS A 147 -0.50 23.26 1.98
CA LYS A 147 -0.88 23.82 0.66
C LYS A 147 -0.36 22.98 -0.52
N ARG A 148 -0.82 21.74 -0.66
CA ARG A 148 -0.46 20.81 -1.73
C ARG A 148 -1.41 21.07 -2.88
N SER A 149 -0.83 21.27 -4.07
CA SER A 149 -1.63 21.37 -5.28
C SER A 149 -2.47 20.11 -5.45
N ARG A 150 -3.76 20.31 -5.76
CA ARG A 150 -4.67 19.26 -6.22
C ARG A 150 -4.00 18.50 -7.37
N VAL A 151 -3.95 17.18 -7.28
CA VAL A 151 -3.36 16.33 -8.31
C VAL A 151 -4.44 15.44 -8.92
N ASN A 152 -4.23 15.07 -10.17
CA ASN A 152 -5.11 14.16 -10.91
C ASN A 152 -4.41 12.81 -11.09
N PHE A 153 -5.11 11.72 -10.80
CA PHE A 153 -4.61 10.35 -10.93
C PHE A 153 -4.76 9.77 -12.33
N ARG A 154 -5.36 10.48 -13.30
CA ARG A 154 -5.47 10.00 -14.69
C ARG A 154 -4.11 9.55 -15.23
N GLY A 155 -4.06 8.33 -15.76
CA GLY A 155 -2.86 7.70 -16.28
C GLY A 155 -2.03 6.96 -15.22
N ALA A 156 -2.37 7.05 -13.93
CA ALA A 156 -1.78 6.21 -12.91
C ALA A 156 -2.14 4.74 -13.14
N GLN A 157 -1.20 3.86 -12.84
CA GLN A 157 -1.38 2.41 -12.96
C GLN A 157 -0.55 1.69 -11.90
N VAL A 158 -0.98 0.49 -11.53
CA VAL A 158 -0.26 -0.39 -10.62
C VAL A 158 -0.52 -1.84 -10.97
N GLU A 159 0.50 -2.67 -10.80
CA GLU A 159 0.34 -4.13 -10.90
C GLU A 159 -0.57 -4.63 -9.79
N VAL A 160 -1.41 -5.60 -10.13
CA VAL A 160 -2.33 -6.21 -9.18
C VAL A 160 -1.57 -7.20 -8.32
N THR A 161 -1.66 -7.04 -7.00
CA THR A 161 -1.23 -8.05 -6.03
C THR A 161 -2.16 -9.27 -6.16
N PRO A 162 -1.65 -10.47 -6.48
CA PRO A 162 -2.45 -11.68 -6.62
C PRO A 162 -3.17 -12.08 -5.33
N LEU A 163 -4.35 -12.70 -5.47
CA LEU A 163 -5.20 -13.18 -4.37
C LEU A 163 -4.41 -13.94 -3.28
N ARG A 164 -3.65 -14.95 -3.69
CA ARG A 164 -2.92 -15.85 -2.78
C ARG A 164 -1.72 -15.22 -2.06
N GLU A 165 -1.36 -13.97 -2.34
CA GLU A 165 -0.27 -13.29 -1.63
C GLU A 165 -0.71 -12.78 -0.25
N GLY A 166 -2.01 -12.63 -0.01
CA GLY A 166 -2.55 -12.09 1.23
C GLY A 166 -2.29 -10.58 1.40
N PRO A 167 -2.75 -10.00 2.51
CA PRO A 167 -2.72 -8.56 2.72
C PRO A 167 -1.33 -8.10 3.21
N SER A 168 -0.87 -6.93 2.77
CA SER A 168 0.41 -6.33 3.19
C SER A 168 0.29 -4.84 3.48
N LEU A 169 1.20 -4.29 4.29
CA LEU A 169 1.30 -2.85 4.53
C LEU A 169 1.80 -2.13 3.28
N VAL A 170 1.10 -1.09 2.85
CA VAL A 170 1.43 -0.32 1.64
C VAL A 170 1.59 1.17 1.87
N PHE A 171 1.12 1.66 3.01
CA PHE A 171 1.30 3.06 3.40
C PHE A 171 1.38 3.21 4.91
N ALA A 172 2.14 4.21 5.35
CA ALA A 172 2.08 4.69 6.72
C ALA A 172 2.35 6.19 6.79
N GLU A 173 1.68 6.89 7.70
CA GLU A 173 1.92 8.30 7.99
C GLU A 173 1.77 8.61 9.47
N ILE A 174 2.43 9.68 9.91
CA ILE A 174 2.16 10.27 11.22
C ILE A 174 0.92 11.15 11.08
N VAL A 175 -0.08 10.91 11.92
CA VAL A 175 -1.29 11.74 12.00
C VAL A 175 -1.08 12.80 13.09
N PRO A 176 -1.19 14.10 12.78
CA PRO A 176 -1.15 15.15 13.80
C PRO A 176 -2.21 14.92 14.86
N LEU A 177 -1.86 14.98 16.15
CA LEU A 177 -2.82 14.70 17.24
C LEU A 177 -4.07 15.61 17.21
N SER A 178 -3.95 16.82 16.68
CA SER A 178 -5.06 17.76 16.46
C SER A 178 -6.02 17.34 15.34
N GLU A 179 -5.57 16.47 14.43
CA GLU A 179 -6.31 15.98 13.26
C GLU A 179 -6.87 14.57 13.48
N VAL A 180 -6.55 13.94 14.61
CA VAL A 180 -7.09 12.61 14.96
C VAL A 180 -8.57 12.75 15.27
N ALA A 181 -9.40 12.15 14.41
CA ALA A 181 -10.83 12.06 14.63
C ALA A 181 -11.11 11.22 15.89
N LYS A 182 -11.94 11.77 16.78
CA LYS A 182 -12.37 11.09 18.02
C LYS A 182 -13.73 10.42 17.90
N ASP A 183 -14.51 10.80 16.90
CA ASP A 183 -15.84 10.25 16.60
C ASP A 183 -15.77 9.54 15.24
N THR A 184 -15.24 8.32 15.28
CA THR A 184 -15.02 7.43 14.14
C THR A 184 -15.88 6.18 14.30
N ARG A 185 -16.02 5.39 13.23
CA ARG A 185 -16.74 4.11 13.32
C ARG A 185 -15.91 3.07 14.09
N GLY A 186 -14.59 3.19 14.04
CA GLY A 186 -13.64 2.31 14.73
C GLY A 186 -13.30 2.76 16.16
N SER A 187 -12.45 1.98 16.83
CA SER A 187 -11.93 2.35 18.14
C SER A 187 -11.03 3.59 18.09
N ALA A 188 -11.08 4.44 19.12
CA ALA A 188 -10.17 5.58 19.22
C ALA A 188 -8.83 5.19 19.88
N CYS A 189 -7.76 5.91 19.53
CA CYS A 189 -6.54 5.88 20.33
C CYS A 189 -6.78 6.50 21.72
N PRO A 190 -6.13 6.00 22.79
CA PRO A 190 -6.18 6.62 24.11
C PRO A 190 -5.62 8.06 24.09
N ASP A 191 -6.17 8.94 24.92
CA ASP A 191 -5.75 10.35 25.01
C ASP A 191 -4.28 10.51 25.44
N GLU A 192 -3.68 9.50 26.08
CA GLU A 192 -2.27 9.54 26.47
C GLU A 192 -1.27 9.16 25.35
N ALA A 193 -1.75 8.91 24.13
CA ALA A 193 -0.87 8.71 22.97
C ALA A 193 -0.13 10.01 22.63
N THR A 194 1.20 9.95 22.54
CA THR A 194 2.04 11.10 22.20
C THR A 194 2.30 11.23 20.70
N GLN A 195 2.06 10.15 19.96
CA GLN A 195 2.21 10.10 18.51
C GLN A 195 1.31 8.99 17.96
N ILE A 196 0.63 9.26 16.85
CA ILE A 196 -0.24 8.30 16.18
C ILE A 196 0.29 8.07 14.78
N VAL A 197 0.49 6.81 14.43
CA VAL A 197 0.87 6.38 13.07
C VAL A 197 -0.33 5.67 12.46
N ARG A 198 -0.89 6.23 11.39
CA ARG A 198 -1.86 5.51 10.55
C ARG A 198 -1.09 4.59 9.64
N VAL A 199 -1.49 3.33 9.58
CA VAL A 199 -1.01 2.36 8.61
C VAL A 199 -2.15 1.89 7.75
N VAL A 200 -1.86 1.63 6.47
CA VAL A 200 -2.84 1.14 5.50
C VAL A 200 -2.35 -0.20 4.95
N TRP A 201 -3.20 -1.20 5.06
CA TRP A 201 -3.05 -2.49 4.40
C TRP A 201 -3.62 -2.41 2.97
N ASN A 202 -3.09 -3.18 2.02
CA ASN A 202 -3.65 -3.20 0.65
C ASN A 202 -5.05 -3.84 0.59
N GLY A 203 -5.48 -4.57 1.62
CA GLY A 203 -6.83 -5.08 1.79
C GLY A 203 -7.27 -5.07 3.25
N GLY A 204 -8.56 -5.33 3.51
CA GLY A 204 -9.07 -5.44 4.87
C GLY A 204 -8.38 -6.57 5.62
N VAL A 205 -8.10 -6.39 6.91
CA VAL A 205 -7.36 -7.36 7.72
C VAL A 205 -8.14 -7.76 8.96
N ARG A 206 -8.15 -9.06 9.27
CA ARG A 206 -8.67 -9.62 10.52
C ARG A 206 -7.85 -10.82 10.95
N LEU A 207 -8.15 -11.38 12.12
CA LEU A 207 -7.63 -12.69 12.50
C LEU A 207 -8.24 -13.78 11.59
N LEU A 208 -7.61 -14.96 11.52
CA LEU A 208 -8.13 -16.11 10.75
C LEU A 208 -9.55 -16.54 11.15
N ASN A 209 -9.91 -16.36 12.42
CA ASN A 209 -11.25 -16.61 12.95
C ASN A 209 -12.24 -15.44 12.66
N ARG A 210 -11.81 -14.44 11.88
CA ARG A 210 -12.54 -13.21 11.50
C ARG A 210 -12.86 -12.29 12.67
N GLU A 211 -12.20 -12.46 13.82
CA GLU A 211 -12.25 -11.51 14.93
C GLU A 211 -11.29 -10.33 14.68
N GLU A 212 -11.53 -9.25 15.43
CA GLU A 212 -10.64 -8.08 15.44
C GLU A 212 -9.34 -8.36 16.21
N LEU A 213 -8.30 -7.57 15.92
CA LEU A 213 -6.99 -7.70 16.55
C LEU A 213 -7.06 -7.44 18.06
N GLY A 214 -6.30 -8.23 18.82
CA GLY A 214 -6.16 -8.07 20.26
C GLY A 214 -4.79 -7.54 20.68
N ASP A 215 -4.53 -7.62 21.99
CA ASP A 215 -3.27 -7.20 22.59
C ASP A 215 -2.06 -8.00 22.10
N PHE A 216 -2.26 -9.27 21.74
CA PHE A 216 -1.21 -10.11 21.19
C PHE A 216 -0.76 -9.59 19.83
N GLU A 217 -1.69 -9.34 18.90
CA GLU A 217 -1.37 -8.85 17.55
C GLU A 217 -0.88 -7.41 17.57
N ARG A 218 -1.43 -6.56 18.44
CA ARG A 218 -0.88 -5.22 18.69
C ARG A 218 0.61 -5.27 19.00
N ALA A 219 1.03 -6.23 19.83
CA ALA A 219 2.42 -6.36 20.24
C ALA A 219 3.34 -6.94 19.14
N LEU A 220 2.79 -7.36 18.00
CA LEU A 220 3.55 -7.80 16.82
C LEU A 220 3.95 -6.64 15.89
N TYR A 221 3.23 -5.51 15.94
CA TYR A 221 3.68 -4.29 15.27
C TYR A 221 5.02 -3.83 15.84
N GLU A 222 6.00 -3.66 14.95
CA GLU A 222 7.29 -3.05 15.27
C GLU A 222 7.39 -1.70 14.56
N VAL A 223 7.39 -0.62 15.33
CA VAL A 223 7.62 0.73 14.81
C VAL A 223 9.08 1.10 15.06
N THR A 224 9.82 1.42 14.01
CA THR A 224 11.14 2.03 14.17
C THR A 224 10.95 3.51 14.38
N VAL A 225 11.55 4.04 15.45
CA VAL A 225 11.56 5.47 15.77
C VAL A 225 12.98 5.99 15.77
N ARG A 226 13.14 7.25 15.36
CA ARG A 226 14.42 7.97 15.37
C ARG A 226 14.45 8.95 16.54
N THR A 227 15.49 8.83 17.35
CA THR A 227 15.75 9.68 18.51
C THR A 227 16.36 11.02 18.08
N LYS A 228 16.44 11.98 19.03
CA LYS A 228 17.03 13.31 18.79
C LYS A 228 18.50 13.27 18.37
N ASP A 229 19.27 12.26 18.83
CA ASP A 229 20.66 12.01 18.43
C ASP A 229 20.78 11.21 17.11
N SER A 230 19.68 11.05 16.37
CA SER A 230 19.58 10.31 15.11
C SER A 230 19.83 8.79 15.21
N SER A 231 19.90 8.23 16.41
CA SER A 231 19.85 6.77 16.59
C SER A 231 18.46 6.22 16.26
N GLU A 232 18.38 4.94 15.89
CA GLU A 232 17.10 4.26 15.63
C GLU A 232 16.88 3.14 16.64
N ARG A 233 15.64 3.03 17.12
CA ARG A 233 15.21 1.97 18.03
C ARG A 233 13.81 1.48 17.67
N ARG A 234 13.49 0.25 18.05
CA ARG A 234 12.16 -0.33 17.84
C ARG A 234 11.28 -0.14 19.07
N VAL A 235 10.03 0.22 18.84
CA VAL A 235 8.97 0.33 19.85
C VAL A 235 7.74 -0.45 19.40
N LYS A 236 6.89 -0.77 20.38
CA LYS A 236 5.58 -1.37 20.14
C LYS A 236 4.50 -0.33 20.41
N PRO A 237 3.38 -0.33 19.66
CA PRO A 237 2.23 0.50 19.98
C PRO A 237 1.68 0.17 21.36
N ALA A 238 1.29 1.19 22.13
CA ALA A 238 0.65 1.01 23.42
C ALA A 238 -0.81 0.58 23.28
N ALA A 239 -1.47 1.01 22.21
CA ALA A 239 -2.82 0.62 21.82
C ALA A 239 -2.95 0.58 20.28
N LEU A 240 -4.01 -0.04 19.80
CA LEU A 240 -4.49 0.11 18.42
C LEU A 240 -5.81 0.90 18.44
N GLY A 241 -5.91 1.88 17.55
CA GLY A 241 -7.18 2.48 17.16
C GLY A 241 -7.60 1.96 15.78
N ASP A 242 -8.76 2.43 15.33
CA ASP A 242 -9.42 2.09 14.07
C ASP A 242 -9.91 0.65 13.96
N LEU A 243 -10.07 -0.05 15.08
CA LEU A 243 -10.56 -1.43 15.05
C LEU A 243 -12.08 -1.47 14.93
N GLY A 244 -12.60 -2.47 14.22
CA GLY A 244 -14.02 -2.83 14.21
C GLY A 244 -14.89 -2.03 13.24
N ASP A 245 -14.32 -1.13 12.44
CA ASP A 245 -15.04 -0.35 11.42
C ASP A 245 -15.11 -1.09 10.06
N GLY A 246 -14.29 -2.12 9.90
CA GLY A 246 -14.28 -3.06 8.78
C GLY A 246 -13.42 -2.64 7.60
N ASP A 247 -12.56 -1.64 7.75
CA ASP A 247 -11.69 -1.15 6.68
C ASP A 247 -10.26 -1.74 6.70
N ASN A 248 -9.33 -1.07 6.01
CA ASN A 248 -7.94 -1.49 5.85
C ASN A 248 -6.94 -0.59 6.59
N ASN A 249 -7.40 0.27 7.50
CA ASN A 249 -6.58 1.16 8.30
C ASN A 249 -6.41 0.62 9.71
N HIS A 250 -5.27 0.93 10.33
CA HIS A 250 -5.10 0.85 11.78
C HIS A 250 -4.38 2.10 12.26
N LEU A 251 -4.70 2.55 13.48
CA LEU A 251 -3.95 3.59 14.17
C LEU A 251 -3.03 2.97 15.22
N LEU A 252 -1.72 3.13 15.05
CA LEU A 252 -0.72 2.71 16.02
C LEU A 252 -0.48 3.83 17.04
N CYS A 253 -1.02 3.68 18.24
CA CYS A 253 -0.93 4.71 19.28
C CYS A 253 0.37 4.53 20.09
N LEU A 254 1.33 5.44 19.92
CA LEU A 254 2.66 5.37 20.53
C LEU A 254 2.75 6.25 21.79
N LYS A 255 3.55 5.80 22.78
CA LYS A 255 3.93 6.57 23.99
C LYS A 255 5.41 6.99 23.91
N THR A 256 5.76 7.67 22.83
CA THR A 256 7.11 8.24 22.60
C THR A 256 7.04 9.48 21.72
N GLU A 257 7.92 10.45 22.00
CA GLU A 257 8.12 11.65 21.17
C GLU A 257 9.14 11.42 20.04
N ASP A 258 9.93 10.35 20.10
CA ASP A 258 10.83 9.96 19.00
C ASP A 258 10.03 9.73 17.71
N VAL A 259 10.51 10.27 16.59
CA VAL A 259 9.76 10.33 15.33
C VAL A 259 9.69 8.94 14.69
N ALA A 260 8.49 8.44 14.39
CA ALA A 260 8.32 7.18 13.67
C ALA A 260 8.87 7.30 12.24
N VAL A 261 9.60 6.26 11.79
CA VAL A 261 10.27 6.25 10.48
C VAL A 261 9.90 5.03 9.63
N SER A 262 9.49 3.94 10.25
CA SER A 262 8.94 2.78 9.54
C SER A 262 8.10 1.89 10.45
N VAL A 263 7.29 1.04 9.84
CA VAL A 263 6.48 0.03 10.50
C VAL A 263 6.75 -1.33 9.84
N ARG A 264 6.88 -2.36 10.67
CA ARG A 264 6.94 -3.76 10.24
C ARG A 264 5.86 -4.57 10.95
N PHE A 265 5.33 -5.57 10.27
CA PHE A 265 4.46 -6.58 10.84
C PHE A 265 4.86 -7.98 10.31
N PRO A 266 4.99 -8.99 11.19
CA PRO A 266 5.47 -10.32 10.79
C PRO A 266 4.42 -11.12 10.02
N ALA A 267 4.88 -12.07 9.21
CA ALA A 267 4.01 -12.97 8.44
C ALA A 267 3.10 -13.85 9.32
N GLY A 268 1.93 -14.19 8.81
CA GLY A 268 1.14 -15.33 9.27
C GLY A 268 0.15 -15.07 10.41
N TYR A 269 -0.22 -13.82 10.68
CA TYR A 269 -1.11 -13.47 11.81
C TYR A 269 -2.42 -12.81 11.38
N LEU A 270 -2.39 -11.98 10.36
CA LEU A 270 -3.57 -11.31 9.81
C LEU A 270 -3.93 -11.95 8.48
N ALA A 271 -5.23 -12.03 8.22
CA ALA A 271 -5.79 -12.59 7.02
C ALA A 271 -6.70 -11.57 6.34
N ASP A 272 -6.77 -11.64 5.02
CA ASP A 272 -7.75 -10.89 4.26
C ASP A 272 -9.16 -11.53 4.34
N PRO A 273 -10.19 -10.97 3.68
CA PRO A 273 -11.52 -11.57 3.68
C PRO A 273 -11.57 -12.98 3.06
N ASN A 274 -10.65 -13.32 2.14
CA ASN A 274 -10.49 -14.64 1.52
C ASN A 274 -9.76 -15.66 2.42
N LEU A 275 -9.22 -15.21 3.56
CA LEU A 275 -8.45 -15.99 4.53
C LEU A 275 -7.01 -16.30 4.11
N ASP A 276 -6.47 -15.51 3.17
CA ASP A 276 -5.04 -15.55 2.82
C ASP A 276 -4.24 -14.77 3.87
N LEU A 277 -3.24 -15.42 4.44
CA LEU A 277 -2.40 -14.85 5.51
C LEU A 277 -1.39 -13.85 4.96
N ASN A 278 -1.15 -12.79 5.71
CA ASN A 278 -0.19 -11.76 5.38
C ASN A 278 1.26 -12.31 5.30
N PRO A 279 2.09 -11.83 4.36
CA PRO A 279 3.52 -12.04 4.38
C PRO A 279 4.19 -11.14 5.43
N ASP A 280 5.50 -11.30 5.65
CA ASP A 280 6.28 -10.31 6.41
C ASP A 280 6.26 -9.01 5.61
N THR A 281 5.86 -7.92 6.26
CA THR A 281 5.56 -6.68 5.57
C THR A 281 6.17 -5.48 6.28
N PHE A 282 6.61 -4.51 5.48
CA PHE A 282 7.34 -3.34 5.94
C PHE A 282 6.97 -2.12 5.10
N VAL A 283 6.79 -0.98 5.76
CA VAL A 283 6.55 0.30 5.09
C VAL A 283 7.31 1.43 5.79
N LYS A 284 7.86 2.37 5.01
CA LYS A 284 8.45 3.60 5.56
C LYS A 284 7.35 4.62 5.84
N ILE A 285 7.53 5.41 6.89
CA ILE A 285 6.63 6.53 7.16
C ILE A 285 6.76 7.56 6.04
N ASN A 286 5.63 7.90 5.44
CA ASN A 286 5.52 8.99 4.52
C ASN A 286 5.80 10.32 5.25
N SER A 287 6.98 10.89 5.00
CA SER A 287 7.46 12.08 5.70
C SER A 287 6.80 13.39 5.25
N ALA A 288 5.84 13.36 4.31
CA ALA A 288 5.21 14.58 3.81
C ALA A 288 4.44 15.35 4.90
N ASN A 289 3.94 14.66 5.94
CA ASN A 289 3.25 15.26 7.09
C ASN A 289 4.14 15.41 8.35
N ALA A 290 5.37 14.89 8.35
CA ALA A 290 6.26 14.94 9.52
C ALA A 290 6.89 16.33 9.78
N LYS A 291 6.67 17.31 8.89
CA LYS A 291 7.33 18.62 8.92
C LYS A 291 6.55 19.76 9.58
N SER A 292 5.29 19.57 10.00
CA SER A 292 4.49 20.66 10.58
C SER A 292 4.60 20.81 12.11
N GLY A 293 5.37 19.95 12.80
CA GLY A 293 5.41 19.93 14.27
C GLY A 293 6.50 20.75 14.96
N ASN A 294 7.41 21.39 14.24
CA ASN A 294 8.53 22.15 14.83
C ASN A 294 8.72 23.49 14.11
N GLU A 295 7.82 24.44 14.34
CA GLU A 295 8.18 25.86 14.23
C GLU A 295 7.33 26.64 15.24
N SER A 296 7.93 26.90 16.40
CA SER A 296 7.45 27.88 17.38
C SER A 296 8.64 28.77 17.69
N ASP A 297 8.66 29.94 17.05
CA ASP A 297 9.29 31.16 17.56
C ASP A 297 8.18 32.16 17.86
#